data_AF-L0RV19-F1
#
_entry.id   AF-L0RV19-F1
#
_cell.length_a   1.000
_cell.length_b   1.000
_cell.length_c   1.000
_cell.angle_alpha   90.00
_cell.angle_beta   90.00
_cell.angle_gamma   90.00
#
_symmetry.space_group_name_H-M   'P 1'
#
loop_
_entity.id
_entity.type
_entity.pdbx_description
1 polymer ?
#
loop_
_entity_poly.entity_id
_entity_poly.type
_entity_poly.pdbx_seq_one_letter_code
_entity_poly.pdbx_strand_id
1 'polypeptide(L)'
;MKQNFKTKQQLSIFIMGLFVLLSTMFFVLLNVLRTRINGLPIDEKDNFYINFSEIFDVFVYFLYYTTLSNIFLGFVMMILSFKYNSEKVLKWTFNAIILITITFLVYWALISWTQKWKDISRSIGSIITHCINPILGFICLFIVRKKWDFA
;
A
#
# COMPACT_ATOMS: atom_id res chain seq x y z
N MET A 1 17.45 -4.67 23.64
CA MET A 1 18.17 -3.50 23.04
C MET A 1 17.15 -2.42 22.71
N LYS A 2 17.26 -1.21 23.30
CA LYS A 2 16.45 -0.05 22.88
C LYS A 2 17.03 0.50 21.57
N GLN A 3 16.38 0.24 20.43
CA GLN A 3 16.72 0.89 19.17
C GLN A 3 16.01 2.25 19.13
N ASN A 4 16.75 3.32 19.40
CA ASN A 4 16.26 4.69 19.31
C ASN A 4 16.45 5.25 17.90
N PHE A 5 15.51 6.07 17.43
CA PHE A 5 15.69 6.87 16.22
C PHE A 5 16.88 7.82 16.40
N LYS A 6 17.87 7.73 15.51
CA LYS A 6 19.09 8.55 15.61
C LYS A 6 18.97 9.87 14.86
N THR A 7 18.03 9.97 13.92
CA THR A 7 17.90 11.12 13.02
C THR A 7 16.44 11.46 12.73
N LYS A 8 16.18 12.73 12.37
CA LYS A 8 14.86 13.18 11.88
C LYS A 8 14.40 12.37 10.67
N GLN A 9 15.31 12.00 9.77
CA GLN A 9 15.01 11.18 8.58
C GLN A 9 14.44 9.82 8.95
N GLN A 10 15.04 9.13 9.94
CA GLN A 10 14.52 7.84 10.39
C GLN A 10 13.13 7.96 10.99
N LEU A 11 12.89 8.98 11.82
CA LEU A 11 11.58 9.21 12.40
C LEU A 11 10.53 9.53 11.32
N SER A 12 10.86 10.36 10.34
CA SER A 12 9.97 10.65 9.20
C SER A 12 9.63 9.39 8.42
N ILE A 13 10.62 8.54 8.11
CA ILE A 13 10.40 7.27 7.40
C ILE A 13 9.48 6.34 8.22
N PHE A 14 9.69 6.27 9.54
CA PHE A 14 8.83 5.50 10.42
C PHE A 14 7.38 5.98 10.41
N ILE A 15 7.16 7.29 10.56
CA ILE A 15 5.82 7.89 10.56
C ILE A 15 5.13 7.65 9.22
N MET A 16 5.84 7.84 8.09
CA MET A 16 5.29 7.55 6.76
C MET A 16 4.92 6.07 6.62
N GLY A 17 5.80 5.15 7.03
CA GLY A 17 5.53 3.71 6.98
C GLY A 17 4.33 3.29 7.85
N LEU A 18 4.24 3.86 9.05
CA LEU A 18 3.12 3.65 9.97
C LEU A 18 1.81 4.18 9.37
N PHE A 19 1.82 5.38 8.77
CA PHE A 19 0.67 5.94 8.09
C PHE A 19 0.20 5.04 6.94
N VAL A 20 1.11 4.56 6.09
CA VAL A 20 0.78 3.64 4.98
C VAL A 20 0.13 2.37 5.52
N LEU A 21 0.66 1.76 6.57
CA LEU A 21 0.07 0.56 7.16
C LEU A 21 -1.31 0.81 7.77
N LEU A 22 -1.45 1.84 8.61
CA LEU A 22 -2.71 2.13 9.29
C LEU A 22 -3.81 2.50 8.30
N SER A 23 -3.50 3.35 7.31
CA SER A 23 -4.46 3.71 6.27
C SER A 23 -4.87 2.50 5.43
N THR A 24 -3.93 1.63 5.06
CA THR A 24 -4.23 0.41 4.29
C THR A 24 -5.12 -0.53 5.07
N MET A 25 -4.79 -0.80 6.34
CA MET A 25 -5.61 -1.65 7.21
C MET A 25 -7.00 -1.07 7.45
N PHE A 26 -7.10 0.26 7.62
CA PHE A 26 -8.37 0.95 7.77
C PHE A 26 -9.28 0.74 6.55
N PHE A 27 -8.77 0.90 5.32
CA PHE A 27 -9.57 0.69 4.11
C PHE A 27 -9.91 -0.79 3.85
N VAL A 28 -9.01 -1.72 4.20
CA VAL A 28 -9.34 -3.15 4.18
C VAL A 28 -10.51 -3.43 5.13
N LEU A 29 -10.45 -2.94 6.38
CA LEU A 29 -11.53 -3.13 7.34
C LEU A 29 -12.84 -2.49 6.88
N LEU A 30 -12.80 -1.28 6.33
CA LEU A 30 -13.99 -0.64 5.76
C LEU A 30 -14.62 -1.48 4.64
N ASN A 31 -13.81 -2.07 3.76
CA ASN A 31 -14.30 -2.94 2.70
C ASN A 31 -14.91 -4.22 3.26
N VAL A 32 -14.27 -4.86 4.24
CA VAL A 32 -14.80 -6.03 4.95
C VAL A 32 -16.16 -5.71 5.58
N LEU A 33 -16.27 -4.60 6.32
CA LEU A 33 -17.52 -4.17 6.96
C LEU A 33 -18.61 -3.88 5.94
N ARG A 34 -18.28 -3.15 4.86
CA ARG A 34 -19.24 -2.81 3.81
C ARG A 34 -19.80 -4.06 3.13
N THR A 35 -18.96 -5.07 2.90
CA THR A 35 -19.35 -6.35 2.31
C THR A 35 -20.17 -7.21 3.25
N ARG A 36 -19.87 -7.20 4.56
CA ARG A 36 -20.71 -7.84 5.57
C ARG A 36 -22.11 -7.24 5.66
N ILE A 37 -22.24 -5.92 5.46
CA ILE A 37 -23.53 -5.21 5.51
C ILE A 37 -24.33 -5.37 4.22
N ASN A 38 -23.69 -5.18 3.06
CA ASN A 38 -24.39 -5.10 1.77
C ASN A 38 -24.36 -6.41 0.96
N GLY A 39 -23.72 -7.45 1.49
CA GLY A 39 -23.38 -8.66 0.73
C GLY A 39 -22.14 -8.49 -0.14
N LEU A 40 -21.67 -9.60 -0.70
CA LEU A 40 -20.58 -9.60 -1.68
C LEU A 40 -21.03 -8.82 -2.92
N PRO A 41 -20.16 -7.96 -3.50
CA PRO A 41 -20.43 -7.37 -4.81
C PRO A 41 -20.24 -8.46 -5.86
N ILE A 42 -21.25 -9.33 -6.00
CA ILE A 42 -21.30 -10.35 -7.05
C ILE A 42 -21.88 -9.62 -8.28
N ASP A 43 -21.04 -9.36 -9.28
CA ASP A 43 -21.53 -8.94 -10.59
C ASP A 43 -22.21 -10.16 -11.22
N GLU A 44 -23.55 -10.17 -11.27
CA GLU A 44 -24.37 -11.26 -11.82
C GLU A 44 -24.13 -11.53 -13.33
N LYS A 45 -23.21 -10.80 -13.98
CA LYS A 45 -23.04 -10.80 -15.43
C LYS A 45 -21.91 -11.69 -15.97
N ASP A 46 -20.95 -12.12 -15.13
CA ASP A 46 -19.78 -12.85 -15.60
C ASP A 46 -19.73 -14.30 -15.07
N ASN A 47 -20.66 -15.14 -15.54
CA ASN A 47 -20.74 -16.56 -15.20
C ASN A 47 -19.58 -17.44 -15.75
N PHE A 48 -18.59 -16.85 -16.43
CA PHE A 48 -17.49 -17.60 -17.06
C PHE A 48 -16.21 -17.65 -16.21
N TYR A 49 -16.01 -16.71 -15.29
CA TYR A 49 -14.81 -16.64 -14.46
C TYR A 49 -15.13 -16.95 -13.01
N ILE A 50 -14.28 -17.74 -12.36
CA ILE A 50 -14.34 -17.96 -10.91
C ILE A 50 -14.20 -16.61 -10.22
N ASN A 51 -15.26 -16.16 -9.55
CA ASN A 51 -15.20 -14.95 -8.73
C ASN A 51 -14.37 -15.26 -7.49
N PHE A 52 -13.15 -14.73 -7.42
CA PHE A 52 -12.26 -14.92 -6.27
C PHE A 52 -12.92 -14.51 -4.93
N SER A 53 -13.88 -13.59 -4.98
CA SER A 53 -14.64 -13.16 -3.81
C SER A 53 -15.60 -14.23 -3.28
N GLU A 54 -16.03 -15.18 -4.12
CA GLU A 54 -16.87 -16.31 -3.68
C GLU A 54 -16.05 -17.40 -2.97
N ILE A 55 -14.79 -17.57 -3.36
CA ILE A 55 -13.89 -18.56 -2.73
C ILE A 55 -13.34 -18.02 -1.40
N PHE A 56 -12.88 -16.77 -1.39
CA PHE A 56 -12.16 -16.20 -0.25
C PHE A 56 -13.02 -15.26 0.61
N ASP A 57 -14.27 -14.98 0.23
CA ASP A 57 -15.16 -14.05 0.94
C ASP A 57 -14.41 -12.71 1.24
N VAL A 58 -14.65 -12.11 2.39
CA VAL A 58 -13.97 -10.90 2.87
C VAL A 58 -12.44 -11.02 2.95
N PHE A 59 -11.86 -12.22 2.93
CA PHE A 59 -10.40 -12.37 2.92
C PHE A 59 -9.77 -11.90 1.61
N VAL A 60 -10.55 -11.83 0.52
CA VAL A 60 -10.07 -11.34 -0.79
C VAL A 60 -9.47 -9.92 -0.69
N TYR A 61 -9.96 -9.07 0.21
CA TYR A 61 -9.46 -7.70 0.39
C TYR A 61 -8.00 -7.64 0.86
N PHE A 62 -7.51 -8.70 1.52
CA PHE A 62 -6.10 -8.83 1.90
C PHE A 62 -5.22 -9.33 0.75
N LEU A 63 -5.81 -10.02 -0.22
CA LEU A 63 -5.10 -10.65 -1.34
C LEU A 63 -4.95 -9.72 -2.55
N TYR A 64 -5.65 -8.58 -2.58
CA TYR A 64 -5.46 -7.60 -3.64
C TYR A 64 -4.02 -7.11 -3.71
N TYR A 65 -3.51 -7.01 -4.94
CA TYR A 65 -2.15 -6.54 -5.21
C TYR A 65 -1.88 -5.16 -4.58
N THR A 66 -2.83 -4.23 -4.68
CA THR A 66 -2.75 -2.91 -4.02
C THR A 66 -2.59 -3.06 -2.51
N THR A 67 -3.35 -3.94 -1.86
CA THR A 67 -3.27 -4.17 -0.41
C THR A 67 -1.90 -4.73 -0.04
N LEU A 68 -1.45 -5.79 -0.72
CA LEU A 68 -0.16 -6.44 -0.46
C LEU A 68 1.02 -5.50 -0.67
N SER A 69 1.04 -4.76 -1.77
CA SER A 69 2.12 -3.80 -2.09
C SER A 69 2.17 -2.65 -1.08
N ASN A 70 1.03 -2.10 -0.65
CA ASN A 70 0.97 -1.07 0.38
C ASN A 70 1.42 -1.58 1.75
N ILE A 71 0.98 -2.77 2.17
CA ILE A 71 1.42 -3.39 3.43
C ILE A 71 2.93 -3.60 3.41
N PHE A 72 3.45 -4.16 2.32
CA PHE A 72 4.87 -4.41 2.17
C PHE A 72 5.68 -3.11 2.23
N LEU A 73 5.24 -2.06 1.54
CA LEU A 73 5.87 -0.74 1.60
C LEU A 73 5.92 -0.20 3.04
N GLY A 74 4.77 -0.12 3.72
CA GLY A 74 4.72 0.46 5.06
C GLY A 74 5.57 -0.34 6.06
N PHE A 75 5.54 -1.68 5.98
CA PHE A 75 6.36 -2.54 6.82
C PHE A 75 7.86 -2.37 6.57
N VAL A 76 8.28 -2.37 5.30
CA VAL A 76 9.69 -2.20 4.94
C VAL A 76 10.19 -0.81 5.33
N MET A 77 9.39 0.25 5.17
CA MET A 77 9.73 1.59 5.64
C MET A 77 9.93 1.64 7.16
N MET A 78 9.06 0.97 7.93
CA MET A 78 9.26 0.84 9.38
C MET A 78 10.56 0.11 9.71
N ILE A 79 10.87 -1.02 9.06
CA ILE A 79 12.15 -1.73 9.28
C ILE A 79 13.34 -0.84 8.91
N LEU A 80 13.27 -0.14 7.77
CA LEU A 80 14.29 0.78 7.30
C LEU A 80 14.57 1.90 8.32
N SER A 81 13.56 2.41 8.99
CA SER A 81 13.75 3.43 10.02
C SER A 81 14.69 2.98 11.15
N PHE A 82 14.60 1.71 11.56
CA PHE A 82 15.45 1.13 12.60
C PHE A 82 16.78 0.62 12.06
N LYS A 83 16.79 0.04 10.85
CA LYS A 83 17.96 -0.55 10.18
C LYS A 83 18.43 0.29 8.99
N TYR A 84 18.58 1.59 9.22
CA TYR A 84 18.73 2.63 8.19
C TYR A 84 19.95 2.49 7.26
N ASN A 85 20.98 1.75 7.68
CA ASN A 85 22.21 1.52 6.90
C ASN A 85 22.36 0.07 6.43
N SER A 86 21.36 -0.79 6.66
CA SER A 86 21.47 -2.19 6.27
C SER A 86 21.22 -2.33 4.77
N GLU A 87 22.23 -2.81 4.04
CA GLU A 87 22.15 -3.06 2.59
C GLU A 87 20.97 -3.97 2.23
N LYS A 88 20.75 -5.03 3.02
CA LYS A 88 19.60 -5.94 2.85
C LYS A 88 18.26 -5.20 2.94
N VAL A 89 18.10 -4.30 3.91
CA VAL A 89 16.85 -3.53 4.10
C VAL A 89 16.69 -2.46 3.03
N LEU A 90 17.78 -1.86 2.57
CA LEU A 90 17.78 -0.95 1.42
C LEU A 90 17.33 -1.68 0.15
N LYS A 91 17.84 -2.89 -0.14
CA LYS A 91 17.36 -3.72 -1.26
C LYS A 91 15.87 -4.04 -1.16
N TRP A 92 15.37 -4.38 0.03
CA TRP A 92 13.93 -4.59 0.25
C TRP A 92 13.11 -3.32 0.02
N THR A 93 13.64 -2.16 0.42
CA THR A 93 12.99 -0.86 0.22
C THR A 93 12.87 -0.56 -1.27
N PHE A 94 13.94 -0.80 -2.04
CA PHE A 94 13.90 -0.64 -3.50
C PHE A 94 12.86 -1.55 -4.14
N ASN A 95 12.77 -2.82 -3.74
CA ASN A 95 11.72 -3.74 -4.21
C ASN A 95 10.32 -3.23 -3.87
N ALA A 96 10.10 -2.73 -2.65
CA ALA A 96 8.81 -2.17 -2.25
C ALA A 96 8.43 -0.94 -3.10
N ILE A 97 9.41 -0.12 -3.48
CA ILE A 97 9.20 1.03 -4.36
C ILE A 97 8.82 0.59 -5.78
N ILE A 98 9.44 -0.46 -6.32
CA ILE A 98 9.02 -1.02 -7.62
C ILE A 98 7.55 -1.47 -7.54
N LEU A 99 7.20 -2.24 -6.51
CA LEU A 99 5.83 -2.75 -6.36
C LEU A 99 4.79 -1.63 -6.22
N ILE A 100 5.08 -0.59 -5.43
CA ILE A 100 4.16 0.54 -5.28
C ILE A 100 4.10 1.43 -6.53
N THR A 101 5.17 1.45 -7.34
CA THR A 101 5.16 2.11 -8.66
C THR A 101 4.16 1.42 -9.59
N ILE A 102 4.15 0.09 -9.61
CA ILE A 102 3.16 -0.67 -10.39
C ILE A 102 1.74 -0.30 -9.93
N THR A 103 1.49 -0.27 -8.62
CA THR A 103 0.19 0.15 -8.07
C THR A 103 -0.21 1.55 -8.54
N PHE A 104 0.71 2.52 -8.50
CA PHE A 104 0.46 3.88 -8.97
C PHE A 104 0.13 3.93 -10.46
N LEU A 105 0.99 3.36 -11.30
CA LEU A 105 0.86 3.43 -12.75
C LEU A 105 -0.37 2.67 -13.23
N VAL A 106 -0.56 1.41 -12.81
CA VAL A 106 -1.69 0.59 -13.25
C VAL A 106 -3.01 1.21 -12.81
N TYR A 107 -3.11 1.68 -11.57
CA TYR A 107 -4.36 2.30 -11.13
C TYR A 107 -4.68 3.56 -11.93
N TRP A 108 -3.75 4.52 -12.00
CA TRP A 108 -4.03 5.81 -12.63
C TRP A 108 -4.16 5.70 -14.15
N ALA A 109 -3.38 4.82 -14.79
CA ALA A 109 -3.40 4.65 -16.23
C ALA A 109 -4.47 3.68 -16.74
N LEU A 110 -5.01 2.76 -15.92
CA LEU A 110 -5.92 1.71 -16.40
C LEU A 110 -7.24 1.55 -15.62
N ILE A 111 -7.29 1.97 -14.36
CA ILE A 111 -8.43 1.65 -13.47
C ILE A 111 -9.20 2.91 -13.06
N SER A 112 -8.51 4.03 -12.90
CA SER A 112 -9.04 5.25 -12.28
C SER A 112 -10.31 5.80 -12.94
N TRP A 113 -10.50 5.63 -14.25
CA TRP A 113 -11.70 6.07 -14.96
C TRP A 113 -12.96 5.25 -14.67
N THR A 114 -12.81 4.00 -14.17
CA THR A 114 -13.95 3.15 -13.78
C THR A 114 -14.51 3.51 -12.41
N GLN A 115 -13.78 4.32 -11.63
CA GLN A 115 -14.16 4.69 -10.28
C GLN A 115 -15.31 5.70 -10.29
N LYS A 116 -16.30 5.48 -9.41
CA LYS A 116 -17.39 6.44 -9.19
C LYS A 116 -16.93 7.61 -8.33
N TRP A 117 -16.32 8.61 -8.95
CA TRP A 117 -15.77 9.80 -8.28
C TRP A 117 -16.78 10.64 -7.48
N LYS A 118 -18.08 10.43 -7.69
CA LYS A 118 -19.15 11.06 -6.90
C LYS A 118 -19.30 10.47 -5.49
N ASP A 119 -18.84 9.23 -5.26
CA ASP A 119 -18.79 8.63 -3.92
C ASP A 119 -17.50 9.11 -3.23
N ILE A 120 -17.64 10.13 -2.38
CA ILE A 120 -16.53 10.81 -1.69
C ILE A 120 -15.73 9.81 -0.85
N SER A 121 -16.40 8.91 -0.12
CA SER A 121 -15.75 7.94 0.76
C SER A 121 -14.87 6.97 -0.03
N ARG A 122 -15.40 6.41 -1.13
CA ARG A 122 -14.62 5.52 -2.02
C ARG A 122 -13.49 6.28 -2.74
N SER A 123 -13.72 7.52 -3.11
CA SER A 123 -12.73 8.36 -3.80
C SER A 123 -11.53 8.66 -2.91
N ILE A 124 -11.78 9.01 -1.64
CA ILE A 124 -10.72 9.24 -0.64
C ILE A 124 -9.88 7.98 -0.44
N GLY A 125 -10.51 6.82 -0.24
CA GLY A 125 -9.79 5.56 -0.09
C GLY A 125 -8.92 5.23 -1.29
N SER A 126 -9.42 5.52 -2.50
CA SER A 126 -8.65 5.29 -3.70
C SER A 126 -7.46 6.23 -3.85
N ILE A 127 -7.65 7.53 -3.58
CA ILE A 127 -6.57 8.52 -3.62
C ILE A 127 -5.48 8.16 -2.60
N ILE A 128 -5.85 7.75 -1.39
CA ILE A 128 -4.86 7.38 -0.37
C ILE A 128 -4.06 6.15 -0.81
N THR A 129 -4.76 5.06 -1.18
CA THR A 129 -4.13 3.76 -1.45
C THR A 129 -3.38 3.68 -2.78
N HIS A 130 -3.77 4.48 -3.79
CA HIS A 130 -3.19 4.45 -5.13
C HIS A 130 -2.41 5.71 -5.51
N CYS A 131 -2.39 6.75 -4.68
CA CYS A 131 -1.62 7.98 -4.96
C CYS A 131 -0.75 8.38 -3.77
N ILE A 132 -1.37 8.66 -2.61
CA ILE A 132 -0.62 9.17 -1.45
C ILE A 132 0.42 8.15 -0.97
N ASN A 133 0.04 6.90 -0.78
CA ASN A 133 0.98 5.86 -0.34
C ASN A 133 2.15 5.66 -1.32
N PRO A 134 1.94 5.54 -2.65
CA PRO A 134 3.04 5.59 -3.63
C PRO A 134 3.93 6.83 -3.54
N ILE A 135 3.34 8.02 -3.40
CA ILE A 135 4.11 9.27 -3.25
C ILE A 135 5.01 9.20 -2.00
N LEU A 136 4.51 8.68 -0.88
CA LEU A 136 5.32 8.48 0.32
C LEU A 136 6.47 7.49 0.07
N GLY A 137 6.24 6.44 -0.73
CA GLY A 137 7.28 5.54 -1.21
C GLY A 137 8.36 6.26 -2.02
N PHE A 138 7.98 7.15 -2.94
CA PHE A 138 8.93 7.95 -3.73
C PHE A 138 9.68 8.99 -2.90
N ILE A 139 9.04 9.60 -1.91
CA ILE A 139 9.71 10.46 -0.93
C ILE A 139 10.74 9.65 -0.14
N CYS A 140 10.38 8.43 0.29
CA CYS A 140 11.32 7.52 0.96
C CYS A 140 12.53 7.19 0.07
N LEU A 141 12.30 6.83 -1.19
CA LEU A 141 13.36 6.62 -2.20
C LEU A 141 14.29 7.82 -2.25
N PHE A 142 13.75 9.04 -2.38
CA PHE A 142 14.53 10.26 -2.50
C PHE A 142 15.42 10.52 -1.28
N ILE A 143 14.94 10.20 -0.07
CA ILE A 143 15.70 10.33 1.17
C ILE A 143 16.89 9.37 1.19
N VAL A 144 16.70 8.12 0.79
CA VAL A 144 17.73 7.07 0.91
C VAL A 144 18.57 6.84 -0.34
N ARG A 145 18.23 7.45 -1.48
CA ARG A 145 18.90 7.19 -2.78
C ARG A 145 20.42 7.30 -2.74
N LYS A 146 20.94 8.30 -2.03
CA LYS A 146 22.39 8.56 -1.91
C LYS A 146 23.15 7.44 -1.19
N LYS A 147 22.45 6.47 -0.61
CA LYS A 147 23.06 5.32 0.05
C LYS A 147 23.28 4.13 -0.88
N TRP A 148 22.61 4.11 -2.03
CA TRP A 148 22.85 3.08 -3.06
C TRP A 148 24.06 3.41 -3.93
N ASP A 149 24.44 4.68 -4.01
CA ASP A 149 25.58 5.15 -4.83
C ASP A 149 26.97 4.82 -4.23
N PHE A 150 27.03 4.09 -3.10
CA PHE A 150 28.28 3.72 -2.41
C PHE A 150 28.49 2.20 -2.27
N ALA A 151 27.86 1.40 -3.13
CA ALA A 151 28.12 -0.04 -3.22
C ALA A 151 29.11 -0.35 -4.36
#